data_AF-A0A0Q4UF32-F1
#
_entry.id   AF-A0A0Q4UF32-F1
#
_cell.length_a   1.000
_cell.length_b   1.000
_cell.length_c   1.000
_cell.angle_alpha   90.00
_cell.angle_beta   90.00
_cell.angle_gamma   90.00
#
_symmetry.space_group_name_H-M   'P 1'
#
loop_
_entity.id
_entity.type
_entity.pdbx_description
1 polymer ?
#
loop_
_entity_poly.entity_id
_entity_poly.type
_entity_poly.pdbx_seq_one_letter_code
_entity_poly.pdbx_strand_id
1 'polypeptide(L)'
;MAELPTPVHDALLASVGQPIAEAGGPFHASDVVPPNAPPRVRFLRAYRVRDLWLVWVEKGGIGHDFRLLAFRDAAKGVSMSVPMPQDASRNLCTASRAMAKV
;
A
#
# COMPACT_ATOMS: atom_id res chain seq x y z
N MET A 1 4.96 8.51 1.52
CA MET A 1 3.53 8.46 1.86
C MET A 1 2.96 9.85 2.11
N ALA A 2 3.76 10.79 2.63
CA ALA A 2 3.39 12.20 2.81
C ALA A 2 2.76 12.92 1.59
N GLU A 3 3.09 12.50 0.37
CA GLU A 3 2.53 13.10 -0.87
C GLU A 3 1.18 12.48 -1.30
N LEU A 4 0.66 11.48 -0.57
CA LEU A 4 -0.67 10.95 -0.84
C LEU A 4 -1.74 11.98 -0.47
N PRO A 5 -2.84 12.09 -1.25
CA PRO A 5 -4.01 12.82 -0.79
C PRO A 5 -4.48 12.27 0.56
N THR A 6 -4.87 13.15 1.49
CA THR A 6 -5.32 12.77 2.85
C THR A 6 -6.34 11.63 2.84
N PRO A 7 -7.38 11.63 1.97
CA PRO A 7 -8.32 10.51 1.91
C PRO A 7 -7.66 9.15 1.65
N VAL A 8 -6.67 9.13 0.75
CA VAL A 8 -5.97 7.90 0.33
C VAL A 8 -5.01 7.45 1.43
N HIS A 9 -4.33 8.40 2.06
CA HIS A 9 -3.49 8.14 3.22
C HIS A 9 -4.28 7.47 4.36
N ASP A 10 -5.44 8.02 4.70
CA ASP A 10 -6.25 7.51 5.81
C ASP A 10 -6.85 6.15 5.49
N ALA A 11 -7.31 5.94 4.25
CA ALA A 11 -7.78 4.64 3.79
C ALA A 11 -6.67 3.57 3.76
N LEU A 12 -5.43 3.97 3.44
CA LEU A 12 -4.27 3.09 3.51
C LEU A 12 -3.99 2.65 4.96
N LEU A 13 -3.96 3.60 5.91
CA LEU A 13 -3.76 3.28 7.33
C LEU A 13 -4.86 2.34 7.85
N ALA A 14 -6.11 2.62 7.51
CA ALA A 14 -7.25 1.78 7.88
C ALA A 14 -7.15 0.36 7.27
N SER A 15 -6.71 0.25 6.02
CA SER A 15 -6.59 -1.04 5.33
C SER A 15 -5.45 -1.90 5.85
N VAL A 16 -4.38 -1.26 6.33
CA VAL A 16 -3.19 -1.95 6.86
C VAL A 16 -3.35 -2.31 8.34
N GLY A 17 -4.00 -1.45 9.13
CA GLY A 17 -4.30 -1.71 10.54
C GLY A 17 -3.10 -1.73 11.48
N GLN A 18 -1.93 -1.27 11.03
CA GLN A 18 -0.69 -1.20 11.80
C GLN A 18 0.16 -0.02 11.29
N PRO A 19 1.15 0.46 12.08
CA PRO A 19 2.05 1.51 11.63
C PRO A 19 2.72 1.18 10.29
N ILE A 20 2.87 2.20 9.45
CA ILE A 20 3.52 2.10 8.13
C ILE A 20 4.75 2.99 8.14
N ALA A 21 5.91 2.42 7.86
CA ALA A 21 7.14 3.17 7.65
C ALA A 21 7.10 3.90 6.29
N GLU A 22 7.73 5.07 6.23
CA GLU A 22 7.95 5.79 4.99
C GLU A 22 8.89 5.05 4.03
N ALA A 23 8.85 5.41 2.74
CA ALA A 23 9.75 4.84 1.75
C ALA A 23 11.22 5.09 2.13
N GLY A 24 12.02 4.02 2.11
CA GLY A 24 13.41 4.05 2.55
C GLY A 24 13.62 4.11 4.07
N GLY A 25 12.55 4.25 4.85
CA GLY A 25 12.61 4.29 6.31
C GLY A 25 12.90 2.93 6.96
N PRO A 26 13.17 2.92 8.28
CA PRO A 26 13.37 1.68 9.04
C PRO A 26 12.17 0.72 8.91
N PHE A 27 12.46 -0.55 8.66
CA PHE A 27 11.46 -1.58 8.40
C PHE A 27 11.87 -2.90 9.05
N HIS A 28 10.92 -3.58 9.68
CA HIS A 28 11.15 -4.89 10.28
C HIS A 28 10.61 -6.01 9.39
N ALA A 29 11.51 -6.72 8.71
CA ALA A 29 11.17 -7.77 7.76
C ALA A 29 10.84 -9.12 8.40
N SER A 30 11.28 -9.37 9.64
CA SER A 30 11.18 -10.66 10.32
C SER A 30 9.86 -10.82 11.09
N ASP A 31 9.59 -12.05 11.50
CA ASP A 31 8.56 -12.46 12.45
C ASP A 31 8.99 -12.36 13.91
N VAL A 32 10.30 -12.24 14.19
CA VAL A 32 10.82 -12.05 15.55
C VAL A 32 10.77 -10.58 15.94
N VAL A 33 9.76 -10.19 16.71
CA VAL A 33 9.49 -8.78 17.06
C VAL A 33 10.20 -8.37 18.36
N PRO A 34 11.30 -7.59 18.31
CA PRO A 34 11.88 -7.00 19.52
C PRO A 34 11.02 -5.85 20.07
N PRO A 35 11.18 -5.46 21.36
CA PRO A 35 10.39 -4.40 22.00
C PRO A 35 10.39 -3.04 21.29
N ASN A 36 11.44 -2.75 20.50
CA ASN A 36 11.59 -1.50 19.74
C ASN A 36 11.69 -1.76 18.23
N ALA A 37 11.02 -2.81 17.74
CA ALA A 37 11.01 -3.12 16.32
C ALA A 37 10.45 -1.92 15.51
N PRO A 38 11.07 -1.56 14.38
CA PRO A 38 10.44 -0.63 13.45
C PRO A 38 9.14 -1.24 12.87
N PRO A 39 8.30 -0.43 12.21
CA PRO A 39 7.08 -0.92 11.58
C PRO A 39 7.33 -2.13 10.67
N ARG A 40 6.37 -3.08 10.68
CA ARG A 40 6.39 -4.28 9.84
C ARG A 40 5.75 -4.08 8.48
N VAL A 41 5.30 -2.86 8.18
CA VAL A 41 4.83 -2.48 6.85
C VAL A 41 5.60 -1.24 6.43
N ARG A 42 6.06 -1.19 5.19
CA ARG A 42 6.71 -0.01 4.63
C ARG A 42 6.04 0.38 3.32
N PHE A 43 5.70 1.66 3.22
CA PHE A 43 5.28 2.28 1.97
C PHE A 43 6.45 2.26 0.99
N LEU A 44 6.23 1.79 -0.23
CA LEU A 44 7.25 1.80 -1.27
C LEU A 44 7.03 2.94 -2.25
N ARG A 45 5.82 3.00 -2.82
CA ARG A 45 5.44 3.99 -3.83
C ARG A 45 3.95 3.99 -4.04
N ALA A 46 3.45 5.08 -4.60
CA ALA A 46 2.10 5.16 -5.12
C ALA A 46 2.09 5.75 -6.53
N TYR A 47 1.04 5.46 -7.28
CA TYR A 47 0.83 6.01 -8.61
C TYR A 47 -0.65 6.10 -8.90
N ARG A 48 -1.03 7.18 -9.59
CA ARG A 48 -2.42 7.40 -10.00
C ARG A 48 -2.63 6.82 -11.40
N VAL A 49 -3.68 6.01 -11.54
CA VAL A 49 -4.17 5.49 -12.82
C VAL A 49 -5.64 5.85 -12.92
N ARG A 50 -5.99 6.74 -13.85
CA ARG A 50 -7.35 7.32 -13.95
C ARG A 50 -7.76 7.95 -12.61
N ASP A 51 -8.80 7.42 -11.97
CA ASP A 51 -9.32 7.84 -10.68
C ASP A 51 -8.93 6.91 -9.52
N LEU A 52 -8.02 5.97 -9.78
CA LEU A 52 -7.47 5.07 -8.77
C LEU A 52 -6.07 5.50 -8.35
N TRP A 53 -5.81 5.42 -7.05
CA TRP A 53 -4.49 5.40 -6.45
C TRP A 53 -4.07 3.98 -6.18
N LEU A 54 -2.98 3.56 -6.82
CA LEU A 54 -2.36 2.27 -6.59
C LEU A 54 -1.18 2.47 -5.65
N VAL A 55 -1.24 1.84 -4.48
CA VAL A 55 -0.28 1.99 -3.39
C VAL A 55 0.42 0.66 -3.15
N TRP A 56 1.74 0.66 -3.29
CA TRP A 56 2.56 -0.52 -3.05
C TRP A 56 3.20 -0.43 -1.66
N VAL A 57 3.01 -1.49 -0.89
CA VAL A 57 3.64 -1.67 0.42
C VAL A 57 4.36 -3.01 0.45
N GLU A 58 5.44 -3.08 1.22
CA GLU A 58 6.00 -4.36 1.66
C GLU A 58 5.59 -4.64 3.09
N LYS A 59 5.47 -5.93 3.43
CA LYS A 59 5.10 -6.40 4.75
C LYS A 59 6.06 -7.50 5.21
N GLY A 60 6.59 -7.33 6.42
CA GLY A 60 7.49 -8.25 7.07
C GLY A 60 6.75 -9.27 7.94
N GLY A 61 7.42 -10.38 8.24
CA GLY A 61 6.87 -11.48 9.02
C GLY A 61 7.29 -12.85 8.52
N ILE A 62 6.41 -13.83 8.76
CA ILE A 62 6.54 -15.17 8.19
C ILE A 62 6.29 -15.03 6.68
N GLY A 63 7.38 -14.91 5.93
CA GLY A 63 7.37 -14.53 4.52
C GLY A 63 7.28 -13.02 4.35
N HIS A 64 8.36 -12.42 3.84
CA HIS A 64 8.36 -11.05 3.35
C HIS A 64 7.52 -10.99 2.07
N ASP A 65 6.44 -10.22 2.09
CA ASP A 65 5.50 -10.10 0.97
C ASP A 65 5.32 -8.66 0.49
N PHE A 66 5.02 -8.52 -0.80
CA PHE A 66 4.64 -7.25 -1.41
C PHE A 66 3.13 -7.23 -1.61
N ARG A 67 2.48 -6.12 -1.24
CA ARG A 67 1.04 -5.93 -1.37
C ARG A 67 0.73 -4.68 -2.14
N LEU A 68 -0.12 -4.82 -3.15
CA LEU A 68 -0.64 -3.71 -3.92
C LEU A 68 -2.09 -3.45 -3.51
N LEU A 69 -2.35 -2.24 -3.04
CA LEU A 69 -3.66 -1.77 -2.63
C LEU A 69 -4.14 -0.73 -3.65
N ALA A 70 -5.44 -0.71 -3.91
CA ALA A 70 -6.05 0.25 -4.81
C ALA A 70 -7.10 1.06 -4.05
N PHE A 71 -7.09 2.38 -4.23
CA PHE A 71 -8.03 3.28 -3.59
C PHE A 71 -8.68 4.17 -4.64
N ARG A 72 -10.00 4.29 -4.62
CA ARG A 72 -10.69 5.29 -5.43
C ARG A 72 -10.93 6.53 -4.59
N ASP A 73 -10.54 7.68 -5.10
CA ASP A 73 -10.87 8.96 -4.48
C ASP A 73 -12.36 9.24 -4.72
N ALA A 74 -13.22 9.06 -3.71
CA ALA A 74 -14.63 9.40 -3.89
C ALA A 74 -14.77 10.92 -3.95
N ALA A 75 -15.71 11.41 -4.77
CA ALA A 75 -16.02 12.84 -4.91
C ALA A 75 -16.33 13.58 -3.60
N LYS A 76 -16.53 12.86 -2.48
CA LYS A 76 -16.76 13.39 -1.13
C LYS A 76 -15.57 13.21 -0.18
N GLY A 77 -14.38 12.91 -0.69
CA GLY A 77 -13.14 12.80 0.10
C GLY A 77 -13.02 11.52 0.93
N VAL A 78 -13.79 10.47 0.63
CA VAL A 78 -13.66 9.16 1.29
C VAL A 78 -13.04 8.19 0.30
N SER A 79 -11.85 7.68 0.59
CA SER A 79 -11.23 6.68 -0.27
C SER A 79 -11.79 5.29 0.02
N MET A 80 -12.17 4.55 -1.04
CA MET A 80 -12.64 3.17 -0.93
C MET A 80 -11.57 2.20 -1.44
N SER A 81 -11.31 1.13 -0.68
CA SER A 81 -10.44 0.04 -1.13
C SER A 81 -11.08 -0.72 -2.28
N VAL A 82 -10.31 -0.94 -3.34
CA VAL A 82 -10.71 -1.68 -4.53
C VAL A 82 -10.01 -3.04 -4.53
N PRO A 83 -10.72 -4.16 -4.79
CA PRO A 83 -10.12 -5.48 -4.88
C PRO A 83 -9.02 -5.53 -5.94
N MET A 84 -7.86 -6.08 -5.57
CA MET A 84 -6.72 -6.27 -6.47
C MET A 84 -6.47 -7.77 -6.71
N PRO A 85 -6.25 -8.20 -7.97
CA PRO A 85 -5.81 -9.57 -8.24
C PRO A 85 -4.50 -9.88 -7.51
N GLN A 86 -4.41 -11.05 -6.87
CA GLN A 86 -3.20 -11.43 -6.12
C GLN A 86 -1.94 -11.43 -7.00
N ASP A 87 -2.03 -11.85 -8.26
CA ASP A 87 -0.90 -11.87 -9.19
C ASP A 87 -0.38 -10.48 -9.57
N ALA A 88 -1.24 -9.45 -9.47
CA ALA A 88 -0.88 -8.07 -9.79
C ALA A 88 0.12 -7.49 -8.76
N SER A 89 0.17 -8.03 -7.54
CA SER A 89 1.08 -7.57 -6.48
C SER A 89 2.57 -7.79 -6.80
N ARG A 90 2.88 -8.73 -7.70
CA ARG A 90 4.25 -9.11 -8.07
C ARG A 90 4.85 -8.23 -9.17
N ASN A 91 4.02 -7.54 -9.96
CA ASN A 91 4.49 -6.70 -11.06
C ASN A 91 3.61 -5.45 -11.20
N LEU A 92 4.15 -4.32 -10.76
CA LEU A 92 3.46 -3.03 -10.83
C LEU A 92 3.07 -2.62 -12.25
N CYS A 93 3.88 -2.94 -13.26
CA CYS A 93 3.56 -2.61 -14.65
C CYS A 93 2.36 -3.43 -15.14
N THR A 94 2.29 -4.71 -14.76
CA THR A 94 1.11 -5.54 -15.07
C THR A 94 -0.12 -5.02 -14.37
N ALA A 95 0.01 -4.67 -13.08
CA ALA A 95 -1.10 -4.14 -12.29
C ALA A 95 -1.62 -2.79 -12.83
N SER A 96 -0.72 -1.86 -13.14
CA SER A 96 -1.08 -0.55 -13.67
C SER A 96 -1.80 -0.67 -15.01
N ARG A 97 -1.34 -1.57 -15.90
CA ARG A 97 -2.00 -1.85 -17.19
C ARG A 97 -3.36 -2.52 -17.03
N ALA A 98 -3.50 -3.44 -16.08
CA ALA A 98 -4.79 -4.10 -15.81
C ALA A 98 -5.83 -3.06 -15.36
N MET A 99 -5.45 -2.18 -14.43
CA MET A 99 -6.34 -1.14 -13.91
C MET A 99 -6.59 -0.01 -14.90
N ALA A 100 -5.66 0.24 -15.83
CA ALA A 100 -5.87 1.22 -16.91
C ALA A 100 -6.92 0.79 -17.94
N LYS A 101 -7.41 -0.46 -17.91
CA LYS A 101 -8.48 -0.93 -18.80
C LYS A 101 -9.87 -0.91 -18.15
N VAL A 102 -9.93 -0.82 -16.82
CA VAL A 102 -11.17 -0.85 -16.02
C VAL A 102 -11.81 0.53 -15.96
#